data_AF-A0A945K4D8-F1
#
_entry.id   AF-A0A945K4D8-F1
#
_cell.length_a   1.000
_cell.length_b   1.000
_cell.length_c   1.000
_cell.angle_alpha   90.00
_cell.angle_beta   90.00
_cell.angle_gamma   90.00
#
_symmetry.space_group_name_H-M   'P 1'
#
loop_
_entity.id
_entity.type
_entity.pdbx_description
1 polymer ?
#
loop_
_entity_poly.entity_id
_entity_poly.type
_entity_poly.pdbx_seq_one_letter_code
_entity_poly.pdbx_strand_id
1 'polypeptide(L)'
;MSEEMESCPVCESPYGYSTGYDSYTCPECSNEWNKEVEMEGELVVLDSNGTRLQTGDSVIVVKNLPVKGAPKPVKSGTKVKNIRLTEGKH
;
A
#
# COMPACT_ATOMS: atom_id res chain seq x y z
N MET A 1 14.15 18.89 20.66
CA MET A 1 14.31 17.44 20.82
C MET A 1 12.91 16.91 20.98
N SER A 2 12.23 16.67 19.86
CA SER A 2 10.83 16.24 19.85
C SER A 2 10.84 14.73 19.97
N GLU A 3 10.51 14.22 21.16
CA GLU A 3 10.32 12.80 21.39
C GLU A 3 9.05 12.39 20.63
N GLU A 4 9.25 11.75 19.49
CA GLU A 4 8.18 11.27 18.61
C GLU A 4 7.56 10.02 19.27
N MET A 5 6.68 10.27 20.24
CA MET A 5 5.98 9.23 20.99
C MET A 5 4.75 8.77 20.20
N GLU A 6 4.72 7.48 19.85
CA GLU A 6 3.55 6.88 19.20
C GLU A 6 2.67 6.17 20.24
N SER A 7 1.36 6.35 20.09
CA SER A 7 0.37 5.71 20.96
C SER A 7 0.31 4.21 20.69
N CYS A 8 0.36 3.40 21.74
CA CYS A 8 0.24 1.95 21.59
C CYS A 8 -1.18 1.55 21.12
N PRO A 9 -1.34 0.72 20.07
CA PRO A 9 -2.64 0.31 19.55
C PRO A 9 -3.43 -0.64 20.46
N VAL A 10 -2.80 -1.18 21.51
CA VAL A 10 -3.41 -2.16 22.42
C VAL A 10 -3.89 -1.54 23.73
N CYS A 11 -3.16 -0.56 24.26
CA CYS A 11 -3.42 0.02 25.57
C CYS A 11 -3.61 1.54 25.57
N GLU A 12 -3.60 2.18 24.39
CA GLU A 12 -3.73 3.64 24.20
C GLU A 12 -2.70 4.46 25.02
N SER A 13 -1.62 3.83 25.48
CA SER A 13 -0.58 4.52 26.23
C SER A 13 0.22 5.44 25.30
N PRO A 14 0.45 6.71 25.68
CA PRO A 14 1.17 7.68 24.87
C PRO A 14 2.70 7.54 24.98
N TYR A 15 3.20 6.43 25.53
CA TYR A 15 4.61 6.26 25.91
C TYR A 15 5.31 5.13 25.14
N GLY A 16 4.88 4.83 23.91
CA GLY A 16 5.63 3.91 23.03
C GLY A 16 6.98 4.53 22.68
N TYR A 17 8.08 3.82 22.98
CA TYR A 17 9.44 4.27 22.67
C TYR A 17 10.05 3.42 21.55
N SER A 18 10.85 4.04 20.70
CA SER A 18 11.58 3.35 19.64
C SER A 18 12.73 2.53 20.24
N THR A 19 12.70 1.19 20.10
CA THR A 19 13.80 0.30 20.51
C THR A 19 14.78 0.05 19.36
N GLY A 20 14.38 0.36 18.12
CA GLY A 20 15.20 0.27 16.90
C GLY A 20 14.86 1.39 15.91
N TYR A 21 15.39 1.29 14.68
CA TYR A 21 15.12 2.29 13.63
C TYR A 21 13.64 2.38 13.25
N ASP A 22 12.93 1.25 13.26
CA ASP A 22 11.52 1.17 12.84
C ASP A 22 10.64 0.37 13.82
N SER A 23 11.15 0.00 14.99
CA SER A 23 10.42 -0.79 15.99
C SER A 23 10.16 0.01 17.27
N TYR A 24 8.91 -0.01 17.72
CA TYR A 24 8.40 0.62 18.92
C TYR A 24 7.98 -0.42 19.93
N THR A 25 8.25 -0.15 21.19
CA THR A 25 7.90 -1.02 22.31
C THR A 25 7.11 -0.22 23.35
N CYS A 26 6.01 -0.80 23.85
CA CYS A 26 5.26 -0.21 24.96
C CYS A 26 5.77 -0.73 26.31
N PRO A 27 6.08 0.14 27.30
CA PRO A 27 6.50 -0.27 28.64
C PRO A 27 5.37 -0.83 29.51
N GLU A 28 4.10 -0.53 29.20
CA GLU A 28 2.94 -0.94 30.00
C GLU A 28 2.40 -2.32 29.62
N CYS A 29 2.49 -2.70 28.34
CA CYS A 29 1.92 -3.96 27.84
C CYS A 29 2.92 -4.87 27.14
N SER A 30 4.20 -4.47 27.05
CA SER A 30 5.26 -5.20 26.35
C SER A 30 4.95 -5.52 24.88
N ASN A 31 4.01 -4.79 24.27
CA ASN A 31 3.70 -4.95 22.87
C ASN A 31 4.78 -4.27 22.01
N GLU A 32 5.22 -4.97 20.97
CA GLU A 32 6.14 -4.44 19.96
C GLU A 32 5.36 -4.22 18.67
N TRP A 33 5.45 -3.02 18.09
CA TRP A 33 4.89 -2.72 16.77
C TRP A 33 5.94 -1.99 15.93
N ASN A 34 5.86 -2.19 14.62
CA ASN A 34 6.74 -1.51 13.68
C ASN A 34 6.01 -0.27 13.17
N LYS A 35 6.68 0.87 13.08
CA LYS A 35 6.16 2.01 12.30
C LYS A 35 6.26 1.55 10.87
N GLU A 36 5.12 1.19 10.28
CA GLU A 36 5.05 0.76 8.89
C GLU A 36 5.89 1.74 8.07
N VAL A 37 7.07 1.26 7.68
CA VAL A 37 7.92 1.97 6.75
C VAL A 37 7.13 1.92 5.47
N GLU A 38 6.25 2.91 5.26
CA GLU A 38 5.82 3.27 3.93
C GLU A 38 7.12 3.45 3.18
N MET A 39 7.44 2.48 2.35
CA MET A 39 8.55 2.56 1.42
C MET A 39 8.17 3.72 0.50
N GLU A 40 8.60 4.94 0.83
CA GLU A 40 8.29 6.24 0.19
C GLU A 40 8.77 6.33 -1.28
N GLY A 41 8.89 5.21 -1.99
CA GLY A 41 9.22 5.12 -3.40
C GLY A 41 8.44 4.05 -4.18
N GLU A 42 7.54 3.28 -3.57
CA GLU A 42 6.66 2.38 -4.31
C GLU A 42 5.31 3.05 -4.57
N LEU A 43 5.02 3.31 -5.84
CA LEU A 43 3.70 3.70 -6.31
C LEU A 43 2.63 2.76 -5.75
N VAL A 44 1.88 3.24 -4.75
CA VAL A 44 0.77 2.50 -4.18
C VAL A 44 -0.38 2.52 -5.18
N VAL A 45 -0.33 1.61 -6.15
CA VAL A 45 -1.40 1.40 -7.11
C VAL A 45 -2.36 0.38 -6.52
N LEU A 46 -3.55 0.87 -6.16
CA LEU A 46 -4.63 0.05 -5.64
C LEU A 46 -5.56 -0.38 -6.78
N ASP A 47 -5.99 -1.64 -6.78
CA ASP A 47 -7.09 -2.08 -7.64
C ASP A 47 -8.44 -1.62 -7.06
N SER A 48 -9.52 -1.79 -7.82
CA SER A 48 -10.91 -1.46 -7.44
C SER A 48 -11.39 -2.15 -6.15
N ASN A 49 -10.70 -3.23 -5.73
CA ASN A 49 -10.99 -3.97 -4.50
C ASN A 49 -10.09 -3.55 -3.31
N GLY A 50 -9.24 -2.52 -3.46
CA GLY A 50 -8.33 -2.06 -2.41
C GLY A 50 -7.09 -2.93 -2.21
N THR A 51 -6.78 -3.83 -3.16
CA THR A 51 -5.56 -4.63 -3.13
C THR A 51 -4.39 -3.83 -3.70
N ARG A 52 -3.26 -3.78 -2.98
CA ARG A 52 -2.00 -3.24 -3.48
C ARG A 52 -1.48 -4.11 -4.62
N LEU A 53 -1.26 -3.51 -5.78
CA LEU A 53 -0.68 -4.18 -6.93
C LEU A 53 0.83 -4.01 -6.94
N GLN A 54 1.54 -5.05 -7.37
CA GLN A 54 2.98 -5.01 -7.57
C GLN A 54 3.33 -5.20 -9.06
N THR A 55 4.53 -4.76 -9.44
CA THR A 55 5.03 -5.00 -10.80
C THR A 55 5.19 -6.50 -11.03
N GLY A 56 4.64 -6.99 -12.14
CA GLY A 56 4.61 -8.41 -12.49
C GLY A 56 3.27 -9.11 -12.23
N ASP A 57 2.33 -8.44 -11.55
CA ASP A 57 1.03 -9.04 -11.22
C ASP A 57 0.13 -9.26 -12.44
N SER A 58 -0.96 -10.01 -12.19
CA SER A 58 -2.02 -10.25 -13.16
C SER A 58 -3.32 -9.59 -12.70
N VAL A 59 -3.80 -8.62 -13.48
CA VAL A 59 -5.04 -7.89 -13.22
C VAL A 59 -6.14 -8.29 -14.18
N ILE A 60 -7.38 -8.10 -13.77
CA ILE A 60 -8.56 -8.35 -14.61
C ILE A 60 -9.29 -7.03 -14.80
N VAL A 61 -9.58 -6.71 -16.05
CA VAL A 61 -10.32 -5.50 -16.40
C VAL A 61 -11.77 -5.65 -15.96
N VAL A 62 -12.24 -4.83 -15.01
CA VAL A 62 -13.62 -4.92 -14.49
C VAL A 62 -14.63 -4.20 -15.39
N LYS A 63 -14.23 -3.12 -16.07
CA LYS A 63 -15.12 -2.28 -16.90
C LYS A 63 -14.65 -2.26 -18.35
N ASN A 64 -15.56 -2.03 -19.29
CA ASN A 64 -15.19 -1.91 -20.70
C ASN A 64 -14.45 -0.58 -20.93
N LEU A 65 -13.22 -0.64 -21.46
CA LEU A 65 -12.43 0.55 -21.78
C LEU A 65 -12.38 0.77 -23.31
N PRO A 66 -12.88 1.92 -23.81
CA PRO A 66 -12.68 2.30 -25.20
C PRO A 66 -11.25 2.79 -25.40
N VAL A 67 -10.50 2.12 -26.28
CA VAL A 67 -9.12 2.51 -26.61
C VAL A 67 -9.15 3.37 -27.87
N LYS A 68 -8.60 4.59 -27.78
CA LYS A 68 -8.41 5.44 -28.97
C LYS A 68 -7.37 4.78 -29.88
N GLY A 69 -7.73 4.46 -31.12
CA GLY A 69 -6.83 3.89 -32.13
C GLY A 69 -6.89 2.37 -32.31
N ALA A 70 -7.67 1.64 -31.51
CA ALA A 70 -7.92 0.21 -31.72
C ALA A 70 -9.37 -0.03 -32.17
N PRO A 71 -9.62 -0.94 -33.14
CA PRO A 71 -10.97 -1.19 -33.65
C PRO A 71 -11.87 -1.96 -32.66
N LYS A 72 -11.29 -2.53 -31.59
CA LYS A 72 -12.03 -3.29 -30.58
C LYS A 72 -11.78 -2.69 -29.18
N PRO A 73 -12.84 -2.39 -28.41
CA PRO A 73 -12.69 -1.99 -27.01
C PRO A 73 -12.17 -3.16 -26.17
N VAL A 74 -11.42 -2.86 -25.11
CA VAL A 74 -11.01 -3.87 -24.13
C VAL A 74 -12.23 -4.22 -23.29
N LYS A 75 -12.66 -5.48 -23.38
CA LYS A 75 -13.86 -5.94 -22.71
C LYS A 75 -13.61 -6.20 -21.23
N SER A 76 -14.64 -6.00 -20.41
CA SER A 76 -14.67 -6.52 -19.04
C SER A 76 -14.41 -8.03 -19.03
N GLY A 77 -13.55 -8.50 -18.13
CA GLY A 77 -13.08 -9.89 -18.04
C GLY A 77 -11.77 -10.17 -18.76
N THR A 78 -11.17 -9.18 -19.42
CA THR A 78 -9.84 -9.35 -20.03
C THR A 78 -8.77 -9.45 -18.96
N LYS A 79 -7.99 -10.54 -18.96
CA LYS A 79 -6.87 -10.76 -18.03
C LYS A 79 -5.57 -10.21 -18.64
N VAL A 80 -4.95 -9.25 -17.97
CA VAL A 80 -3.64 -8.68 -18.34
C VAL A 80 -2.61 -9.22 -17.35
N LYS A 81 -1.55 -9.86 -17.86
CA LYS A 81 -0.47 -10.45 -17.07
C LYS A 81 0.78 -9.57 -17.16
N ASN A 82 1.65 -9.65 -16.16
CA ASN A 82 2.95 -8.98 -16.14
C ASN A 82 2.82 -7.45 -16.26
N ILE A 83 1.95 -6.87 -15.44
CA ILE A 83 1.74 -5.41 -15.44
C ILE A 83 3.00 -4.68 -14.97
N ARG A 84 3.23 -3.48 -15.53
CA ARG A 84 4.22 -2.53 -15.03
C ARG A 84 3.48 -1.34 -14.45
N LEU A 85 3.78 -1.03 -13.20
CA LEU A 85 3.27 0.17 -12.54
C LEU A 85 4.03 1.37 -13.10
N THR A 86 3.30 2.40 -13.54
CA THR A 86 3.88 3.65 -14.03
C THR A 86 3.14 4.82 -13.41
N GLU A 87 3.84 5.93 -13.17
CA GLU A 87 3.29 7.21 -12.69
C GLU A 87 2.50 7.91 -13.81
N GLY A 88 1.53 7.21 -14.39
CA GLY A 88 0.67 7.78 -15.42
C GLY A 88 -0.30 8.77 -14.79
N LYS A 89 -0.14 10.06 -15.08
CA LYS A 89 -1.11 11.11 -14.72
C LYS A 89 -2.54 10.66 -15.08
N HIS A 90 -3.38 10.64 -14.06
CA HIS A 90 -4.81 10.30 -14.10
C HIS A 90 -5.59 11.21 -15.06
#